data_AF-A0A9P8JQ88-F1
#
_entry.id   AF-A0A9P8JQ88-F1
#
_cell.length_a   1.000
_cell.length_b   1.000
_cell.length_c   1.000
_cell.angle_alpha   90.00
_cell.angle_beta   90.00
_cell.angle_gamma   90.00
#
_symmetry.space_group_name_H-M   'P 1'
#
loop_
_entity.id
_entity.type
_entity.pdbx_description
1 polymer ?
#
loop_
_entity_poly.entity_id
_entity_poly.type
_entity_poly.pdbx_seq_one_letter_code
_entity_poly.pdbx_strand_id
1 'polypeptide(L)' 'MAKDSKVSRALKALEVRHEPGLTDVQLMLSNEDLKPVEPERRQWGAWHFVAFWMADSF' A
#
# COMPACT_ATOMS: atom_id res chain seq x y z
N MET A 1 -11.10 -21.75 -10.22
CA MET A 1 -10.22 -21.79 -9.03
C MET A 1 -11.00 -22.41 -7.88
N ALA A 2 -10.49 -23.47 -7.26
CA ALA A 2 -11.22 -24.27 -6.27
C ALA A 2 -11.57 -23.43 -5.02
N LYS A 3 -12.79 -22.88 -5.00
CA LYS A 3 -13.28 -21.96 -3.95
C LYS A 3 -13.46 -22.63 -2.56
N ASP A 4 -13.27 -23.94 -2.45
CA ASP A 4 -13.72 -24.73 -1.28
C ASP A 4 -12.65 -25.65 -0.65
N SER A 5 -11.36 -25.43 -0.91
CA SER A 5 -10.30 -26.23 -0.24
C SER A 5 -9.97 -25.69 1.16
N LYS A 6 -9.56 -26.59 2.08
CA LYS A 6 -9.08 -26.19 3.43
C LYS A 6 -7.90 -25.21 3.34
N VAL A 7 -7.03 -25.40 2.36
CA VAL A 7 -5.89 -24.51 2.08
C VAL A 7 -6.37 -23.13 1.64
N SER A 8 -7.36 -23.06 0.75
CA SER A 8 -7.92 -21.78 0.29
C SER A 8 -8.53 -20.98 1.44
N ARG A 9 -9.22 -21.64 2.39
CA ARG A 9 -9.74 -20.98 3.60
C ARG A 9 -8.62 -20.46 4.51
N ALA A 10 -7.57 -21.25 4.71
CA ALA A 10 -6.43 -20.84 5.53
C ALA A 10 -5.72 -19.62 4.90
N LEU A 11 -5.49 -19.63 3.58
CA LEU A 11 -4.91 -18.50 2.87
C LEU A 11 -5.79 -17.25 2.98
N LYS A 12 -7.10 -17.40 2.82
CA LYS A 12 -8.05 -16.30 2.96
C LYS A 12 -8.12 -15.72 4.38
N ALA A 13 -7.87 -16.54 5.40
CA ALA A 13 -7.79 -16.07 6.78
C ALA A 13 -6.52 -15.24 7.06
N LEU A 14 -5.47 -15.43 6.26
CA LEU A 14 -4.21 -14.68 6.34
C LEU A 14 -4.19 -13.46 5.42
N GLU A 15 -5.22 -13.28 4.59
CA GLU A 15 -5.33 -12.18 3.62
C GLU A 15 -5.46 -10.83 4.35
N VAL A 16 -4.63 -9.87 3.93
CA VAL A 16 -4.65 -8.50 4.47
C VAL A 16 -5.76 -7.70 3.79
N ARG A 17 -6.25 -6.64 4.45
CA ARG A 17 -7.27 -5.77 3.87
C ARG A 17 -6.77 -5.16 2.55
N HIS A 18 -7.57 -5.29 1.51
CA HIS A 18 -7.35 -4.67 0.21
C HIS A 18 -8.69 -4.35 -0.44
N GLU A 19 -8.66 -3.62 -1.56
CA GLU A 19 -9.86 -3.32 -2.32
C GLU A 19 -10.42 -4.59 -2.99
N PRO A 20 -11.74 -4.83 -2.92
CA PRO A 20 -12.35 -6.02 -3.49
C PRO A 20 -12.30 -6.00 -5.03
N GLY A 21 -12.12 -7.17 -5.64
CA GLY A 21 -12.22 -7.34 -7.10
C GLY A 21 -10.94 -7.08 -7.89
N LEU A 22 -9.82 -6.84 -7.21
CA LEU A 22 -8.50 -6.74 -7.84
C LEU A 22 -7.92 -8.12 -8.17
N THR A 23 -7.18 -8.19 -9.27
CA THR A 23 -6.34 -9.36 -9.61
C THR A 23 -5.06 -9.36 -8.79
N ASP A 24 -4.39 -10.52 -8.68
CA ASP A 24 -3.14 -10.66 -7.92
C ASP A 24 -2.05 -9.65 -8.33
N VAL A 25 -1.96 -9.33 -9.64
CA VAL A 25 -1.01 -8.34 -10.16
C VAL A 25 -1.41 -6.91 -9.76
N GLN A 26 -2.71 -6.62 -9.72
CA GLN A 26 -3.18 -5.30 -9.29
C GLN A 26 -2.99 -5.09 -7.79
N LEU A 27 -3.10 -6.14 -6.97
CA LEU A 27 -2.83 -6.08 -5.54
C LEU A 27 -1.39 -5.63 -5.22
N MET A 28 -0.43 -5.97 -6.07
CA MET A 28 0.94 -5.49 -5.96
C MET A 28 1.04 -3.97 -6.06
N LEU A 29 0.20 -3.35 -6.89
CA LEU A 29 0.21 -1.90 -7.16
C LEU A 29 -0.75 -1.12 -6.26
N SER A 30 -1.71 -1.78 -5.63
CA SER A 30 -2.74 -1.17 -4.80
C SER A 30 -2.42 -1.20 -3.30
N ASN A 31 -1.21 -0.78 -2.92
CA ASN A 31 -0.77 -0.68 -1.52
C ASN A 31 -0.90 0.77 -0.99
N GLU A 32 -1.10 0.93 0.32
CA GLU A 32 -1.05 2.21 1.06
C GLU A 32 0.22 3.03 0.83
N ASP A 33 1.34 2.38 0.48
CA ASP A 33 2.62 3.06 0.22
C ASP A 33 2.72 3.61 -1.21
N LEU A 34 2.09 2.94 -2.17
CA LEU A 34 2.14 3.31 -3.59
C LEU A 34 1.01 4.27 -3.98
N LYS A 35 -0.12 4.18 -3.28
CA LYS A 35 -1.24 5.10 -3.46
C LYS A 35 -0.85 6.51 -2.99
N PRO A 36 -1.44 7.56 -3.59
CA PRO A 36 -1.29 8.91 -3.06
C PRO A 36 -1.68 8.95 -1.58
N VAL A 37 -0.75 9.40 -0.73
CA VAL A 37 -0.95 9.45 0.72
C VAL A 37 -2.12 10.36 1.08
N GLU A 38 -2.99 9.85 1.95
CA GLU A 38 -4.18 10.55 2.44
C GLU A 38 -3.79 11.82 3.22
N PRO A 39 -4.58 12.90 3.15
CA PRO A 39 -4.27 14.16 3.83
C PRO A 39 -3.90 14.01 5.31
N GLU A 40 -4.54 13.09 6.02
CA GLU A 40 -4.37 12.85 7.45
C GLU A 40 -3.03 12.16 7.78
N ARG A 41 -2.44 11.44 6.81
CA ARG A 41 -1.16 10.72 6.97
C ARG A 41 0.03 11.52 6.43
N ARG A 42 -0.19 12.66 5.78
CA ARG A 42 0.88 13.50 5.22
C ARG A 42 1.65 14.17 6.34
N GLN A 43 2.86 13.69 6.59
CA GLN A 43 3.80 14.34 7.49
C GLN A 43 4.60 15.44 6.76
N TRP A 44 4.74 15.33 5.44
CA TRP A 44 5.54 16.24 4.62
C TRP A 44 4.64 17.20 3.84
N GLY A 45 4.86 18.50 4.04
CA GLY A 45 4.38 19.58 3.18
C GLY A 45 5.41 20.02 2.13
N ALA A 46 5.02 20.90 1.21
CA ALA A 46 5.86 21.37 0.10
C ALA A 46 7.24 21.92 0.54
N TRP A 47 7.32 22.58 1.70
CA TRP A 47 8.59 23.09 2.22
C TRP A 47 9.59 22.00 2.58
N HIS A 48 9.14 20.81 2.99
CA HIS A 48 10.03 19.70 3.28
C HIS A 48 10.71 19.19 2.01
N PHE A 49 10.02 19.23 0.86
CA PHE A 49 10.62 18.90 -0.43
C PHE A 49 11.77 19.86 -0.77
N VAL A 50 11.55 21.17 -0.64
CA VAL A 50 12.62 22.17 -0.91
C VAL A 50 13.76 22.01 0.09
N ALA A 51 13.45 21.85 1.38
CA ALA A 51 14.45 21.67 2.43
C ALA A 51 15.29 20.41 2.22
N PHE A 52 14.69 19.30 1.77
CA PHE A 52 15.40 18.05 1.47
C PHE A 52 16.51 18.25 0.41
N TRP A 53 16.24 19.05 -0.63
CA TRP A 53 17.22 19.32 -1.69
C TRP A 53 18.28 20.36 -1.31
N MET A 54 17.96 21.28 -0.40
CA MET A 54 18.91 22.27 0.10
C MET A 54 19.74 21.76 1.28
N ALA A 55 19.29 20.70 1.95
CA ALA A 55 20.01 20.10 3.06
C ALA A 55 21.34 19.53 2.55
N ASP A 56 22.44 20.11 3.03
CA ASP A 56 23.76 19.51 2.88
C ASP A 56 23.90 18.39 3.93
N SER A 57 24.28 17.19 3.48
CA SER A 57 24.33 16.01 4.34
C SER A 57 25.60 16.07 5.20
N PHE A 58 25.45 16.26 6.52
CA PHE A 58 26.54 16.20 7.50
C PHE A 58 26.34 15.04 8.48
#